data_AF-A0A1J1IBF8-F1
#
_entry.id   AF-A0A1J1IBF8-F1
#
_cell.length_a   1.000
_cell.length_b   1.000
_cell.length_c   1.000
_cell.angle_alpha   90.00
_cell.angle_beta   90.00
_cell.angle_gamma   90.00
#
_symmetry.space_group_name_H-M   'P 1'
#
loop_
_entity.id
_entity.type
_entity.pdbx_description
1 polymer ?
#
loop_
_entity_poly.entity_id
_entity_poly.type
_entity_poly.pdbx_seq_one_letter_code
_entity_poly.pdbx_strand_id
1 'polypeptide(L)'
;MNRNVQNHYHNGSRHQNNASDGITQSDAVSPRFRTDLNNQEVMNFCYSCKSDFIIRSVHDLMDHFSQPHERFSSYCLYCKTGKVHQYRSDTKGLQFYHDCYRSKMNYDK
;
A
#
# COMPACT_ATOMS: atom_id res chain seq x y z
N MET A 1 -52.79 8.60 -14.15
CA MET A 1 -52.58 8.30 -12.71
C MET A 1 -52.44 6.79 -12.52
N ASN A 2 -52.02 6.37 -11.33
CA ASN A 2 -51.78 4.99 -10.89
C ASN A 2 -50.60 4.23 -11.52
N ARG A 3 -49.84 3.63 -10.61
CA ARG A 3 -48.62 2.84 -10.80
C ARG A 3 -49.01 1.36 -10.87
N ASN A 4 -48.12 0.50 -11.34
CA ASN A 4 -47.64 -0.53 -10.42
C ASN A 4 -46.19 -0.95 -10.72
N VAL A 5 -45.48 -1.41 -9.69
CA VAL A 5 -44.10 -1.92 -9.76
C VAL A 5 -44.08 -3.23 -8.99
N GLN A 6 -43.58 -4.31 -9.59
CA GLN A 6 -43.46 -5.61 -8.94
C GLN A 6 -42.01 -6.09 -8.88
N ASN A 7 -41.42 -5.99 -7.69
CA ASN A 7 -40.21 -6.72 -7.32
C ASN A 7 -40.61 -8.15 -6.92
N HIS A 8 -39.81 -9.15 -7.34
CA HIS A 8 -39.87 -10.51 -6.79
C HIS A 8 -38.51 -10.88 -6.19
N TYR A 9 -38.53 -11.38 -4.95
CA TYR A 9 -37.34 -11.82 -4.20
C TYR A 9 -37.17 -13.35 -4.21
N HIS A 10 -35.92 -13.82 -4.43
CA HIS A 10 -35.26 -15.01 -3.85
C HIS A 10 -33.72 -14.85 -4.04
N ASN A 11 -32.77 -15.33 -3.21
CA ASN A 11 -32.70 -16.26 -2.05
C ASN A 11 -32.46 -17.76 -2.36
N GLY A 12 -31.66 -18.41 -1.49
CA GLY A 12 -31.60 -19.88 -1.29
C GLY A 12 -30.37 -20.66 -1.82
N SER A 13 -29.39 -20.93 -0.94
CA SER A 13 -28.47 -22.12 -0.81
C SER A 13 -28.07 -22.98 -2.04
N ARG A 14 -26.77 -23.24 -2.32
CA ARG A 14 -25.80 -24.16 -1.62
C ARG A 14 -26.27 -25.62 -1.54
N HIS A 15 -25.49 -26.67 -1.86
CA HIS A 15 -24.11 -26.85 -2.39
C HIS A 15 -24.18 -27.87 -3.58
N GLN A 16 -23.15 -28.54 -4.16
CA GLN A 16 -21.70 -28.76 -3.92
C GLN A 16 -20.97 -28.82 -5.31
N ASN A 17 -19.97 -29.62 -5.73
CA ASN A 17 -19.21 -30.77 -5.21
C ASN A 17 -17.77 -30.84 -5.85
N ASN A 18 -17.06 -31.96 -5.64
CA ASN A 18 -15.79 -32.40 -6.27
C ASN A 18 -14.51 -31.60 -5.96
N ALA A 19 -13.81 -32.04 -4.91
CA ALA A 19 -12.37 -32.21 -4.98
C ALA A 19 -12.05 -33.49 -5.82
N SER A 20 -10.84 -33.78 -6.26
CA SER A 20 -9.53 -33.24 -5.84
C SER A 20 -8.49 -33.39 -6.95
N ASP A 21 -7.59 -32.41 -7.09
CA ASP A 21 -6.22 -32.64 -7.54
C ASP A 21 -5.29 -31.52 -7.05
N GLY A 22 -4.03 -31.85 -6.75
CA GLY A 22 -2.93 -30.90 -6.53
C GLY A 22 -3.10 -29.81 -5.46
N ILE A 23 -3.05 -30.14 -4.16
CA ILE A 23 -2.80 -29.13 -3.11
C ILE A 23 -1.30 -28.76 -3.08
N THR A 24 -0.86 -27.99 -4.07
CA THR A 24 0.41 -27.25 -3.97
C THR A 24 0.21 -26.07 -3.02
N GLN A 25 0.89 -26.10 -1.87
CA GLN A 25 0.88 -25.00 -0.92
C GLN A 25 1.50 -23.73 -1.52
N SER A 26 1.08 -22.55 -1.02
CA SER A 26 1.65 -21.21 -1.29
C SER A 26 1.07 -20.40 -2.46
N ASP A 27 -0.25 -20.18 -2.51
CA ASP A 27 -0.81 -19.08 -3.32
C ASP A 27 -1.98 -18.32 -2.63
N ALA A 28 -1.85 -18.07 -1.32
CA ALA A 28 -2.76 -17.21 -0.56
C ALA A 28 -2.57 -15.69 -0.84
N VAL A 29 -1.75 -15.34 -1.82
CA VAL A 29 -1.43 -13.95 -2.20
C VAL A 29 -2.47 -13.49 -3.23
N SER A 30 -3.37 -12.59 -2.82
CA SER A 30 -4.41 -12.05 -3.72
C SER A 30 -3.80 -11.50 -5.01
N PRO A 31 -4.39 -11.74 -6.21
CA PRO A 31 -3.85 -11.26 -7.48
C PRO A 31 -3.62 -9.75 -7.56
N ARG A 32 -4.25 -8.94 -6.69
CA ARG A 32 -3.97 -7.50 -6.59
C ARG A 32 -2.56 -7.17 -6.09
N PHE A 33 -1.92 -8.08 -5.35
CA PHE A 33 -0.50 -7.98 -4.98
C PHE A 33 0.44 -8.41 -6.11
N ARG A 34 -0.05 -9.12 -7.13
CA ARG A 34 0.62 -9.31 -8.43
C ARG A 34 0.37 -8.11 -9.36
N THR A 35 0.37 -6.90 -8.80
CA THR A 35 0.56 -5.70 -9.61
C THR A 35 2.05 -5.63 -9.89
N ASP A 36 2.45 -5.83 -11.14
CA ASP A 36 3.85 -5.74 -11.53
C ASP A 36 4.39 -4.33 -11.27
N LEU A 37 5.06 -4.19 -10.13
CA LEU A 37 6.11 -3.20 -9.98
C LEU A 37 7.18 -3.58 -11.00
N ASN A 38 7.11 -2.96 -12.18
CA ASN A 38 8.19 -2.98 -13.17
C ASN A 38 9.52 -2.87 -12.43
N ASN A 39 10.50 -3.75 -12.74
CA ASN A 39 11.82 -3.82 -12.10
C ASN A 39 12.73 -2.62 -12.47
N GLN A 40 12.13 -1.44 -12.62
CA GLN A 40 12.74 -0.17 -12.92
C GLN A 40 13.14 0.48 -11.60
N GLU A 41 14.44 0.37 -11.29
CA GLU A 41 15.03 1.01 -10.11
C GLU A 41 14.85 2.52 -10.19
N VAL A 42 13.90 3.07 -9.43
CA VAL A 42 13.68 4.52 -9.39
C VAL A 42 14.69 5.11 -8.42
N MET A 43 15.48 6.07 -8.89
CA MET A 43 16.31 6.91 -8.03
C MET A 43 15.46 7.97 -7.34
N ASN A 44 15.76 8.26 -6.08
CA ASN A 44 15.02 9.21 -5.26
C ASN A 44 15.99 10.02 -4.40
N PHE A 45 15.78 11.33 -4.29
CA PHE A 45 16.58 12.18 -3.40
C PHE A 45 15.85 12.40 -2.07
N CYS A 46 16.45 11.99 -0.95
CA CYS A 46 15.87 12.17 0.38
C CYS A 46 16.24 13.53 0.98
N TYR A 47 15.24 14.40 1.21
CA TYR A 47 15.49 15.72 1.80
C TYR A 47 15.89 15.66 3.28
N SER A 48 15.72 14.52 3.94
CA SER A 48 16.03 14.32 5.36
C SER A 48 17.50 14.02 5.65
N CYS A 49 18.15 13.18 4.83
CA CYS A 49 19.60 12.89 4.92
C CYS A 49 20.45 13.55 3.82
N LYS A 50 19.82 14.20 2.83
CA LYS A 50 20.48 14.85 1.67
C LYS A 50 21.27 13.89 0.78
N SER A 51 20.88 12.62 0.74
CA SER A 51 21.44 11.60 -0.16
C SER A 51 20.37 11.05 -1.10
N ASP A 52 20.82 10.49 -2.22
CA ASP A 52 20.00 9.66 -3.09
C ASP A 52 19.82 8.25 -2.50
N PHE A 53 18.74 7.57 -2.89
CA PHE A 53 18.43 6.19 -2.56
C PHE A 53 17.51 5.56 -3.62
N ILE A 54 17.67 4.25 -3.83
CA ILE A 54 16.86 3.48 -4.77
C ILE A 54 15.61 2.93 -4.06
N ILE A 55 14.47 3.00 -4.73
CA ILE A 55 13.24 2.31 -4.32
C ILE A 55 12.89 1.30 -5.43
N ARG A 56 12.84 0.01 -5.09
CA ARG A 56 12.27 -1.05 -5.94
C ARG A 56 10.88 -1.46 -5.45
N SER A 57 10.63 -1.32 -4.16
CA SER A 57 9.48 -1.83 -3.42
C SER A 57 9.11 -0.91 -2.26
N VAL A 58 7.95 -1.14 -1.64
CA VAL A 58 7.56 -0.43 -0.40
C VAL A 58 8.51 -0.80 0.77
N HIS A 59 9.15 -1.97 0.73
CA HIS A 59 10.10 -2.41 1.75
C HIS A 59 11.36 -1.51 1.76
N ASP A 60 11.95 -1.20 0.60
CA ASP A 60 13.13 -0.32 0.53
C ASP A 60 12.85 1.08 1.10
N LEU A 61 11.64 1.59 0.87
CA LEU A 61 11.17 2.87 1.41
C LEU A 61 10.99 2.82 2.93
N MET A 62 10.38 1.74 3.46
CA MET A 62 10.22 1.53 4.90
C MET A 62 11.57 1.35 5.60
N ASP A 63 12.51 0.65 4.98
CA ASP A 63 13.84 0.36 5.52
C ASP A 63 14.72 1.61 5.51
N HIS A 64 14.71 2.40 4.43
CA HIS A 64 15.37 3.71 4.40
C HIS A 64 14.86 4.59 5.56
N PHE A 65 13.55 4.70 5.75
CA PHE A 65 12.93 5.48 6.83
C PHE A 65 12.80 4.75 8.18
N SER A 66 13.41 3.57 8.33
CA SER A 66 13.62 2.93 9.64
C SER A 66 14.86 3.45 10.35
N GLN A 67 15.82 3.98 9.58
CA GLN A 67 17.09 4.52 10.09
C GLN A 67 16.89 5.95 10.65
N PRO A 68 17.76 6.43 11.57
CA PRO A 68 17.63 7.77 12.12
C PRO A 68 18.03 8.86 11.12
N HIS A 69 17.08 9.72 10.71
CA HIS A 69 17.40 10.97 10.00
C HIS A 69 17.51 12.16 10.95
N GLU A 70 18.46 13.05 10.66
CA GLU A 70 18.64 14.33 11.36
C GLU A 70 17.42 15.25 11.28
N ARG A 71 16.67 15.20 10.16
CA ARG A 71 15.66 16.20 9.80
C ARG A 71 14.38 15.56 9.30
N PHE A 72 13.26 16.19 9.61
CA PHE A 72 11.93 15.88 9.09
C PHE A 72 11.20 17.19 8.78
N SER A 73 10.18 17.13 7.93
CA SER A 73 9.44 18.29 7.41
C SER A 73 8.41 18.81 8.41
N SER A 74 7.65 17.90 9.04
CA SER A 74 6.62 18.23 10.04
C SER A 74 6.23 17.00 10.86
N TYR A 75 5.44 17.20 11.92
CA TYR A 75 4.78 16.10 12.62
C TYR A 75 3.50 15.68 11.90
N CYS A 76 3.25 14.37 11.83
CA CYS A 76 2.14 13.77 11.10
C CYS A 76 0.79 14.21 11.70
N LEU A 77 0.00 14.94 10.91
CA LEU A 77 -1.21 15.63 11.38
C LEU A 77 -2.26 14.71 12.02
N TYR A 78 -2.27 13.41 11.70
CA TYR A 78 -3.21 12.43 12.26
C TYR A 78 -2.82 11.91 13.65
N CYS A 79 -1.53 11.65 13.90
CA CYS A 79 -1.06 11.04 15.15
C CYS A 79 -0.28 12.00 16.07
N LYS A 80 0.08 13.19 15.56
CA LYS A 80 0.87 14.26 16.19
C LYS A 80 2.30 13.89 16.65
N THR A 81 2.62 12.60 16.79
CA THR A 81 3.93 12.11 17.27
C THR A 81 4.85 11.63 16.16
N GLY A 82 4.32 10.94 15.15
CA GLY A 82 5.10 10.42 14.02
C GLY A 82 5.67 11.53 13.13
N LYS A 83 6.85 11.31 12.56
CA LYS A 83 7.56 12.29 11.72
C LYS A 83 7.08 12.22 10.26
N VAL A 84 7.13 13.32 9.53
CA VAL A 84 6.88 13.35 8.08
C VAL A 84 8.18 13.72 7.37
N HIS A 85 8.64 12.81 6.52
CA HIS A 85 9.85 12.96 5.72
C HIS A 85 9.49 13.27 4.26
N GLN A 86 10.38 13.97 3.57
CA GLN A 86 10.20 14.35 2.16
C GLN A 86 11.27 13.70 1.31
N TYR A 87 10.88 13.20 0.14
CA TYR A 87 11.80 12.74 -0.89
C TYR A 87 11.30 13.17 -2.28
N ARG A 88 12.21 13.45 -3.21
CA ARG A 88 11.87 13.59 -4.64
C ARG A 88 12.03 12.22 -5.27
N SER A 89 11.00 11.74 -5.96
CA SER A 89 11.06 10.57 -6.82
C SER A 89 11.07 11.03 -8.27
N ASP A 90 12.00 10.55 -9.08
CA ASP A 90 12.14 11.05 -10.46
C ASP A 90 10.94 10.67 -11.36
N THR A 91 10.09 9.72 -10.94
CA THR A 91 8.83 9.35 -11.63
C THR A 91 7.57 10.02 -11.05
N LYS A 92 7.59 10.52 -9.81
CA LYS A 92 6.41 11.03 -9.08
C LYS A 92 6.56 12.43 -8.49
N GLY A 93 7.68 13.11 -8.74
CA GLY A 93 7.97 14.43 -8.18
C GLY A 93 8.18 14.39 -6.66
N LEU A 94 7.73 15.42 -5.95
CA LEU A 94 7.82 15.45 -4.48
C LEU A 94 6.85 14.45 -3.86
N GLN A 95 7.35 13.62 -2.94
CA GLN A 95 6.62 12.59 -2.21
C GLN A 95 6.88 12.73 -0.70
N PHE A 96 5.98 12.17 0.10
CA PHE A 96 5.99 12.26 1.56
C PHE A 96 5.93 10.86 2.17
N TYR A 97 6.84 10.56 3.09
CA TYR A 97 6.80 9.37 3.93
C TYR A 97 6.39 9.74 5.35
N HIS A 98 5.49 8.97 5.96
CA HIS A 98 5.02 9.22 7.32
C HIS A 98 5.58 8.13 8.24
N ASP A 99 6.56 8.45 9.07
CA ASP A 99 7.04 7.59 10.15
C ASP A 99 6.00 7.53 11.27
N CYS A 100 4.92 6.78 11.03
CA CYS A 100 3.87 6.52 12.00
C CYS A 100 3.22 5.14 11.79
N TYR A 101 2.59 4.63 12.85
CA TYR A 101 1.89 3.33 12.84
C TYR A 101 0.92 3.16 11.67
N ARG A 102 0.11 4.19 11.33
CA ARG A 102 -0.88 4.13 10.23
C ARG A 102 -0.23 3.86 8.87
N SER A 103 0.92 4.47 8.59
CA SER A 103 1.64 4.29 7.33
C SER A 103 2.35 2.93 7.30
N LYS A 104 3.04 2.55 8.38
CA LYS A 104 3.73 1.25 8.48
C LYS A 104 2.78 0.05 8.41
N MET A 105 1.52 0.22 8.82
CA MET A 105 0.46 -0.80 8.74
C MET A 105 -0.48 -0.66 7.52
N ASN A 106 -0.27 0.32 6.63
CA ASN A 106 -1.15 0.60 5.48
C ASN A 106 -2.65 0.67 5.84
N TYR A 107 -3.00 1.43 6.90
CA TYR A 107 -4.39 1.51 7.39
C TYR A 107 -5.33 2.40 6.56
N ASP A 108 -4.81 3.10 5.56
CA ASP A 108 -5.58 3.98 4.69
C ASP A 108 -6.01 3.19 3.44
N LYS A 109 -7.27 2.69 3.48
CA LYS A 109 -7.97 1.95 2.42
C LYS A 109 -9.13 2.77 1.86
#